data_AF-A0A922ZW92-F1
#
_entry.id   AF-A0A922ZW92-F1
#
_cell.length_a   1.000
_cell.length_b   1.000
_cell.length_c   1.000
_cell.angle_alpha   90.00
_cell.angle_beta   90.00
_cell.angle_gamma   90.00
#
_symmetry.space_group_name_H-M   'P 1'
#
loop_
_entity.id
_entity.type
_entity.pdbx_description
1 polymer ?
#
loop_
_entity_poly.entity_id
_entity_poly.type
_entity_poly.pdbx_seq_one_letter_code
_entity_poly.pdbx_strand_id
1 'polypeptide(L)' 'MKYAKLLQLAGKKEQAPSLAPLKWSRVEKERMDQGLCVGCGLQPAGQTSYLCPVCESRDTMAGIQAEINAVKQQIFKK' A
#
# COMPACT_ATOMS: atom_id res chain seq x y z
N MET A 1 23.97 -5.20 -12.03
CA MET A 1 23.77 -3.73 -11.95
C MET A 1 23.68 -3.36 -10.47
N LYS A 2 24.66 -2.64 -9.89
CA LYS A 2 24.71 -2.34 -8.45
C LYS A 2 23.83 -1.13 -8.12
N TYR A 3 22.96 -1.25 -7.12
CA TYR A 3 22.03 -0.22 -6.60
C TYR A 3 22.66 1.19 -6.47
N ALA A 4 23.94 1.25 -6.07
CA ALA A 4 24.71 2.49 -5.98
C ALA A 4 24.78 3.29 -7.30
N LYS A 5 24.79 2.61 -8.46
CA LYS A 5 24.84 3.26 -9.78
C LYS A 5 23.50 3.90 -10.16
N LEU A 6 22.38 3.40 -9.63
CA LEU A 6 21.05 4.00 -9.80
C LEU A 6 20.89 5.25 -8.93
N LEU A 7 21.44 5.24 -7.71
CA LEU A 7 21.40 6.40 -6.79
C LEU A 7 22.23 7.58 -7.31
N GLN A 8 23.41 7.33 -7.88
CA GLN A 8 24.24 8.40 -8.47
C GLN A 8 23.59 9.08 -9.68
N LEU A 9 22.83 8.33 -10.49
CA LEU A 9 22.09 8.88 -11.63
C LEU A 9 20.87 9.72 -11.20
N ALA A 10 20.40 9.58 -9.95
CA ALA A 10 19.21 10.25 -9.45
C ALA A 10 19.46 11.70 -8.97
N GLY A 11 20.68 12.24 -9.08
CA GLY A 11 21.02 13.68 -9.25
C GLY A 11 20.37 14.77 -8.37
N LYS A 12 19.52 14.46 -7.40
CA LYS A 12 18.74 15.43 -6.63
C LYS A 12 18.49 14.89 -5.23
N LYS A 13 19.22 15.45 -4.26
CA LYS A 13 18.89 15.55 -2.84
C LYS A 13 18.41 14.23 -2.20
N GLU A 14 19.36 13.43 -1.72
CA GLU A 14 19.12 12.32 -0.81
C GLU A 14 18.62 12.82 0.56
N GLN A 15 17.38 13.31 0.62
CA GLN A 15 16.57 13.05 1.81
C GLN A 15 15.82 11.77 1.48
N ALA A 16 16.36 10.65 1.95
CA ALA A 16 15.56 9.44 2.08
C ALA A 16 14.24 9.86 2.75
N PRO A 17 13.07 9.45 2.24
CA PRO A 17 11.82 9.77 2.90
C PRO A 17 11.96 9.33 4.34
N SER A 18 11.89 10.27 5.28
CA SER A 18 11.92 9.94 6.70
C SER A 18 10.66 9.14 6.96
N LEU A 19 10.79 7.82 6.98
CA LEU A 19 9.76 6.93 7.47
C LEU A 19 9.66 7.22 8.96
N ALA A 20 8.87 8.24 9.31
CA ALA A 20 8.53 8.51 10.70
C ALA A 20 8.04 7.18 11.29
N PRO A 21 8.58 6.74 12.44
CA PRO A 21 8.15 5.49 13.03
C PRO A 21 6.65 5.57 13.26
N LEU A 22 5.90 4.68 12.59
CA LEU A 22 4.46 4.55 12.77
C LEU A 22 4.21 4.23 14.25
N LYS A 23 3.78 5.23 15.02
CA LYS A 23 3.37 5.05 16.40
C LYS A 23 1.94 4.55 16.39
N TRP A 24 1.79 3.23 16.53
CA TRP A 24 0.49 2.61 16.76
C TRP A 24 -0.12 3.13 18.05
N SER A 25 -1.38 3.56 17.96
CA SER A 25 -2.20 3.87 19.12
C SER A 25 -2.44 2.63 19.98
N ARG A 26 -2.90 2.83 21.21
CA ARG A 26 -3.19 1.73 22.14
C ARG A 26 -4.21 0.73 21.56
N VAL A 27 -5.27 1.24 20.94
CA VAL A 27 -6.34 0.42 20.35
C VAL A 27 -5.82 -0.42 19.19
N GLU A 28 -4.94 0.15 18.37
CA GLU A 28 -4.32 -0.55 17.24
C GLU A 28 -3.41 -1.69 17.71
N LYS A 29 -2.64 -1.47 18.79
CA LYS A 29 -1.83 -2.53 19.41
C LYS A 29 -2.69 -3.66 19.99
N GLU A 30 -3.75 -3.31 20.71
CA GLU A 30 -4.68 -4.31 21.26
C GLU A 30 -5.31 -5.17 20.13
N ARG A 31 -5.63 -4.55 18.99
CA ARG A 31 -6.11 -5.29 17.80
C ARG A 31 -5.05 -6.20 17.21
N MET A 32 -3.80 -5.73 17.09
CA MET A 32 -2.68 -6.55 16.61
C MET A 32 -2.45 -7.77 17.50
N ASP A 33 -2.45 -7.58 18.82
CA ASP A 33 -2.23 -8.66 19.79
C ASP A 33 -3.37 -9.71 19.76
N GLN A 34 -4.58 -9.29 19.38
CA GLN A 34 -5.73 -10.16 19.17
C GLN A 34 -5.78 -10.80 17.77
N GLY A 35 -4.83 -10.49 16.88
CA GLY A 35 -4.84 -10.95 15.49
C GLY A 35 -5.95 -10.32 14.64
N LEU A 36 -6.51 -9.19 15.07
CA LEU A 36 -7.57 -8.45 14.38
C LEU A 36 -6.99 -7.36 13.47
N CYS A 37 -7.75 -7.03 12.43
CA CYS A 37 -7.46 -5.92 11.54
C CYS A 37 -7.37 -4.62 12.32
N VAL A 38 -6.24 -3.93 12.17
CA VAL A 38 -5.97 -2.65 12.84
C VAL A 38 -6.93 -1.56 12.40
N GLY A 39 -7.35 -1.56 11.13
CA GLY A 39 -8.30 -0.59 10.58
C GLY A 39 -9.71 -0.76 11.13
N CYS A 40 -10.34 -1.92 10.86
CA CYS A 40 -11.74 -2.14 11.20
C CYS A 40 -11.97 -2.79 12.57
N GLY A 41 -11.04 -3.62 13.08
CA GLY A 41 -11.20 -4.39 14.32
C GLY A 41 -12.29 -5.47 14.29
N LEU A 42 -12.94 -5.70 13.14
CA LEU A 42 -14.08 -6.62 13.00
C LEU A 42 -13.68 -7.98 12.41
N GLN A 43 -12.58 -8.01 11.65
CA GLN A 43 -12.12 -9.17 10.92
C GLN A 43 -10.68 -9.50 11.33
N PRO A 44 -10.25 -10.75 11.20
CA PRO A 44 -8.84 -11.10 11.38
C PRO A 44 -7.96 -10.33 10.39
N ALA A 45 -6.74 -10.02 10.83
CA ALA A 45 -5.72 -9.45 9.97
C ALA A 45 -5.27 -10.46 8.89
N GLY A 46 -4.79 -9.95 7.76
CA GLY A 46 -4.23 -10.79 6.69
C GLY A 46 -2.96 -11.53 7.13
N GLN A 47 -2.57 -12.59 6.41
CA GLN A 47 -1.39 -13.39 6.76
C GLN A 47 -0.07 -12.57 6.74
N THR A 48 -0.01 -11.54 5.91
CA THR A 48 1.19 -10.73 5.69
C THR A 48 1.00 -9.25 6.03
N SER A 49 -0.13 -8.87 6.63
CA SER A 49 -0.39 -7.50 7.01
C SER A 49 -1.26 -7.38 8.26
N TYR A 50 -1.26 -6.20 8.85
CA TYR A 50 -2.12 -5.85 9.98
C TYR A 50 -3.54 -5.42 9.57
N LEU A 51 -3.88 -5.51 8.28
CA LEU A 51 -5.20 -5.13 7.74
C LEU A 51 -5.92 -6.38 7.23
N CYS A 52 -7.26 -6.39 7.27
CA CYS A 52 -8.06 -7.42 6.61
C CYS A 52 -8.12 -7.17 5.10
N PRO A 53 -8.48 -8.17 4.26
CA PRO A 53 -8.55 -8.01 2.81
C PRO A 53 -9.42 -6.83 2.33
N VAL A 54 -10.47 -6.49 3.11
CA VAL A 54 -11.35 -5.34 2.83
C VAL A 54 -10.64 -4.00 3.10
N CYS A 55 -9.84 -3.92 4.17
CA CYS A 55 -9.05 -2.71 4.47
C CYS A 55 -7.76 -2.64 3.64
N GLU A 56 -7.25 -3.77 3.18
CA GLU A 56 -6.13 -3.86 2.24
C GLU A 56 -6.51 -3.48 0.83
N SER A 57 -7.76 -3.71 0.41
CA SER A 57 -8.21 -3.35 -0.93
C SER A 57 -8.10 -1.84 -1.11
N ARG A 58 -7.03 -1.41 -1.78
CA ARG A 58 -6.84 -0.04 -2.27
C ARG A 58 -7.59 0.20 -3.58
N ASP A 59 -8.25 -0.83 -4.07
CA ASP A 59 -9.10 -0.79 -5.26
C ASP A 59 -10.33 0.06 -4.94
N THR A 60 -10.19 1.35 -5.20
CA THR A 60 -11.34 2.22 -5.34
C THR A 60 -12.05 1.83 -6.64
N MET A 61 -13.38 1.91 -6.67
CA MET A 61 -14.15 1.74 -7.91
C MET A 61 -13.63 2.65 -9.04
N ALA A 62 -13.09 3.82 -8.69
CA ALA A 62 -12.45 4.74 -9.62
C ALA A 62 -11.16 4.17 -10.24
N GLY A 63 -10.33 3.48 -9.45
CA GLY A 63 -9.12 2.80 -9.92
C GLY A 63 -9.45 1.67 -10.90
N ILE A 64 -10.42 0.82 -10.52
CA ILE A 64 -10.90 -0.27 -11.40
C ILE A 64 -11.45 0.31 -12.72
N GLN A 65 -12.22 1.39 -12.66
CA GLN A 65 -12.77 2.03 -13.86
C GLN A 65 -11.68 2.63 -14.76
N ALA A 66 -10.63 3.22 -14.18
CA ALA A 66 -9.49 3.74 -14.93
C ALA A 66 -8.72 2.62 -15.66
N GLU A 67 -8.51 1.48 -15.00
CA GLU A 67 -7.88 0.31 -15.62
C GLU A 67 -8.72 -0.25 -16.77
N ILE A 68 -10.05 -0.39 -16.58
CA ILE A 68 -10.96 -0.82 -17.64
C ILE A 68 -10.90 0.13 -18.85
N ASN A 69 -10.88 1.45 -18.60
CA ASN A 69 -10.82 2.44 -19.68
C ASN A 69 -9.48 2.40 -20.41
N ALA A 70 -8.37 2.20 -19.70
CA ALA A 70 -7.04 2.04 -20.30
C ALA A 70 -6.96 0.80 -21.19
N VAL A 71 -7.51 -0.34 -20.74
CA VAL A 71 -7.58 -1.58 -21.54
C VAL A 71 -8.47 -1.39 -22.76
N LYS A 72 -9.64 -0.77 -22.62
CA LYS A 72 -10.52 -0.43 -23.75
C LYS A 72 -9.78 0.41 -24.80
N GLN A 73 -9.08 1.47 -24.38
CA GLN A 73 -8.33 2.31 -25.31
C GLN A 73 -7.21 1.56 -26.04
N GLN A 74 -6.60 0.55 -25.42
CA GLN A 74 -5.59 -0.29 -26.08
C GLN A 74 -6.22 -1.25 -27.11
N ILE A 75 -7.39 -1.80 -26.82
CA ILE A 75 -8.12 -2.71 -27.73
C ILE A 75 -8.70 -1.94 -28.93
N PHE A 76 -9.28 -0.76 -28.70
CA PHE A 76 -9.90 0.08 -29.74
C PHE A 76 -8.91 0.99 -30.50
N LYS A 77 -7.60 0.89 -30.23
CA LYS A 77 -6.53 1.55 -31.02
C LYS A 77 -5.98 0.68 -32.16
N LYS A 78 -6.58 -0.48 -32.43
CA LYS A 78 -6.40 -1.23 -33.67
C LYS A 78 -7.52 -0.90 -34.65
#